data_AF-A0A933KT31-F1
#
_entry.id   AF-A0A933KT31-F1
#
_cell.length_a   1.000
_cell.length_b   1.000
_cell.length_c   1.000
_cell.angle_alpha   90.00
_cell.angle_beta   90.00
_cell.angle_gamma   90.00
#
_symmetry.space_group_name_H-M   'P 1'
#
loop_
_entity.id
_entity.type
_entity.pdbx_description
1 polymer ?
#
loop_
_entity_poly.entity_id
_entity_poly.type
_entity_poly.pdbx_seq_one_letter_code
_entity_poly.pdbx_strand_id
1 'polypeptide(L)'
;QLESEGKLLEAQRLHQRTMFDLEMIREIGYCHGIENYARHLTGRAPGEPPPTLLDYLPEDALVIVDESHQTVPQVRGMYHGDRSRKEVLVAYGFRLPSALDNRPLSFEEWEARARQVVFVSATPGPYELARAGGVVVEQVIRPTGLMDPPIEVRPVRGQIDDLLAEIRDRAERRERVLVTTLTKRMAEDLTQYYQELGVKVRYLHSDIDTLERVEILRDLRRGVFDVLVGINLLREGLDLPEVSLVAILDADKEGFLRSAGSLIQTSGRAARNVRGQVIMYADTMTASMRSAIGETGRRRALQAAYNAEHGITPESVVREIDAVLSSVYERDYGTAPAAGEGREAFSTQAELDAEIARLEREMKAAAANLDFERAAALRDRLKLLRSRELGLTGLAAGR
;
A
#
# COMPACT_ATOMS: atom_id res chain seq x y z
N GLN A 1 -1.60 -28.02 -34.61
CA GLN A 1 -0.77 -26.81 -34.70
C GLN A 1 0.62 -27.01 -34.09
N LEU A 2 0.76 -27.26 -32.78
CA LEU A 2 2.09 -27.46 -32.18
C LEU A 2 2.87 -28.62 -32.82
N GLU A 3 2.19 -29.73 -33.13
CA GLU A 3 2.79 -30.88 -33.82
C GLU A 3 3.29 -30.51 -35.23
N SER A 4 2.51 -29.74 -36.00
CA SER A 4 2.90 -29.27 -37.33
C SER A 4 4.04 -28.24 -37.28
N GLU A 5 4.25 -27.58 -36.14
CA GLU A 5 5.37 -26.66 -35.90
C GLU A 5 6.62 -27.39 -35.34
N GLY A 6 6.58 -28.72 -35.18
CA GLY A 6 7.69 -29.50 -34.61
C GLY A 6 7.85 -29.38 -33.09
N LYS A 7 6.91 -28.73 -32.39
CA LYS A 7 6.91 -28.52 -30.94
C LYS A 7 6.24 -29.69 -30.21
N LEU A 8 6.85 -30.88 -30.32
CA LEU A 8 6.27 -32.13 -29.83
C LEU A 8 6.14 -32.17 -28.29
N LEU A 9 7.11 -31.59 -27.58
CA LEU A 9 7.09 -31.54 -26.11
C LEU A 9 5.94 -30.66 -25.59
N GLU A 10 5.76 -29.49 -26.19
CA GLU A 10 4.67 -28.57 -25.90
C GLU A 10 3.31 -29.19 -26.23
N ALA A 11 3.21 -29.89 -27.36
CA ALA A 11 1.99 -30.60 -27.75
C ALA A 11 1.60 -31.67 -26.73
N GLN A 12 2.55 -32.52 -26.34
CA GLN A 12 2.32 -33.57 -25.33
C GLN A 12 1.92 -32.96 -23.98
N ARG A 13 2.65 -31.93 -23.53
CA ARG A 13 2.35 -31.21 -22.27
C ARG A 13 0.93 -30.63 -22.30
N LEU A 14 0.57 -29.95 -23.38
CA LEU A 14 -0.74 -29.32 -23.52
C LEU A 14 -1.84 -30.37 -23.51
N HIS A 15 -1.65 -31.47 -24.24
CA HIS A 15 -2.61 -32.57 -24.30
C HIS A 15 -2.85 -33.18 -22.92
N GLN A 16 -1.79 -33.59 -22.21
CA GLN A 16 -1.91 -34.20 -20.88
C GLN A 16 -2.65 -33.30 -19.89
N ARG A 17 -2.26 -32.01 -19.80
CA ARG A 17 -2.90 -31.07 -18.87
C ARG A 17 -4.36 -30.80 -19.22
N THR A 18 -4.65 -30.59 -20.50
CA THR A 18 -6.02 -30.27 -20.95
C THR A 18 -6.94 -31.46 -20.75
N MET A 19 -6.49 -32.69 -21.05
CA MET A 19 -7.30 -33.89 -20.86
C MET A 19 -7.60 -34.15 -19.38
N PHE A 20 -6.61 -33.96 -18.49
CA PHE A 20 -6.82 -34.04 -17.04
C PHE A 20 -7.83 -32.99 -16.56
N ASP A 21 -7.67 -31.73 -16.97
CA ASP A 21 -8.61 -30.66 -16.59
C ASP A 21 -10.04 -30.97 -17.09
N LEU A 22 -10.20 -31.51 -18.31
CA LEU A 22 -11.50 -31.90 -18.87
C LEU A 22 -12.13 -33.09 -18.13
N GLU A 23 -11.33 -34.06 -17.68
CA GLU A 23 -11.81 -35.17 -16.85
C GLU A 23 -12.32 -34.67 -15.51
N MET A 24 -11.54 -33.81 -14.84
CA MET A 24 -11.96 -33.17 -13.59
C MET A 24 -13.24 -32.34 -13.76
N ILE A 25 -13.36 -31.55 -14.83
CA ILE A 25 -14.59 -30.79 -15.12
C ILE A 25 -15.79 -31.71 -15.35
N ARG A 26 -15.63 -32.86 -16.01
CA ARG A 26 -16.72 -33.83 -16.22
C ARG A 26 -17.17 -34.52 -14.94
N GLU A 27 -16.21 -34.94 -14.10
CA GLU A 27 -16.50 -35.73 -12.91
C GLU A 27 -17.01 -34.88 -11.73
N ILE A 28 -16.41 -33.71 -11.49
CA ILE A 28 -16.70 -32.88 -10.31
C ILE A 28 -17.21 -31.48 -10.65
N GLY A 29 -17.34 -31.13 -11.93
CA GLY A 29 -17.77 -29.79 -12.36
C GLY A 29 -16.72 -28.69 -12.11
N TYR A 30 -15.48 -29.06 -11.76
CA TYR A 30 -14.44 -28.13 -11.34
C TYR A 30 -13.04 -28.67 -11.65
N CYS A 31 -12.08 -27.78 -11.88
CA CYS A 31 -10.67 -28.10 -11.88
C CYS A 31 -9.87 -26.92 -11.33
N HIS A 32 -8.66 -27.18 -10.82
CA HIS A 32 -7.80 -26.09 -10.36
C HIS A 32 -7.35 -25.24 -11.56
N GLY A 33 -7.70 -23.96 -11.55
CA GLY A 33 -7.43 -23.07 -12.67
C GLY A 33 -8.54 -23.06 -13.72
N ILE A 34 -9.78 -23.40 -13.34
CA ILE A 34 -10.95 -23.42 -14.24
C ILE A 34 -11.19 -22.08 -14.95
N GLU A 35 -10.76 -20.96 -14.38
CA GLU A 35 -10.84 -19.63 -14.97
C GLU A 35 -10.09 -19.52 -16.31
N ASN A 36 -9.10 -20.39 -16.57
CA ASN A 36 -8.42 -20.44 -17.87
C ASN A 36 -9.32 -20.94 -19.00
N TYR A 37 -10.49 -21.50 -18.67
CA TYR A 37 -11.54 -21.91 -19.60
C TYR A 37 -12.74 -20.95 -19.62
N ALA A 38 -12.67 -19.80 -18.94
CA ALA A 38 -13.79 -18.88 -18.74
C ALA A 38 -14.51 -18.50 -20.04
N ARG A 39 -13.80 -18.25 -21.14
CA ARG A 39 -14.42 -17.98 -22.46
C ARG A 39 -15.31 -19.12 -22.92
N HIS A 40 -14.84 -20.37 -22.80
CA HIS A 40 -15.60 -21.54 -23.21
C HIS A 40 -16.84 -21.74 -22.33
N LEU A 41 -16.71 -21.50 -21.03
CA LEU A 41 -17.80 -21.63 -20.06
C LEU A 41 -18.86 -20.53 -20.20
N THR A 42 -18.46 -19.34 -20.63
CA THR A 42 -19.36 -18.19 -20.85
C THR A 42 -19.94 -18.11 -22.26
N GLY A 43 -19.48 -18.95 -23.19
CA GLY A 43 -19.95 -18.98 -24.58
C GLY A 43 -19.54 -17.78 -25.43
N ARG A 44 -18.55 -16.97 -24.99
CA ARG A 44 -18.08 -15.78 -25.73
C ARG A 44 -17.17 -16.14 -26.91
N ALA A 45 -17.12 -15.27 -27.91
CA ALA A 45 -16.19 -15.46 -29.03
C ALA A 45 -14.73 -15.16 -28.62
N PRO A 46 -13.73 -15.71 -29.34
CA PRO A 46 -12.32 -15.36 -29.14
C PRO A 46 -12.07 -13.85 -29.22
N GLY A 47 -11.30 -13.31 -28.29
CA GLY A 47 -10.97 -11.88 -28.22
C GLY A 47 -11.99 -11.00 -27.50
N GLU A 48 -13.24 -11.45 -27.32
CA GLU A 48 -14.23 -10.69 -26.56
C GLU A 48 -13.74 -10.44 -25.12
N PRO A 49 -13.98 -9.23 -24.57
CA PRO A 49 -13.63 -8.94 -23.19
C PRO A 49 -14.35 -9.91 -22.26
N PRO A 50 -13.76 -10.33 -21.13
CA PRO A 50 -14.50 -11.08 -20.12
C PRO A 50 -15.47 -10.18 -19.35
N PRO A 51 -16.51 -10.75 -18.70
CA PRO A 51 -17.33 -9.99 -17.77
C PRO A 51 -16.50 -9.58 -16.54
N THR A 52 -16.70 -8.36 -16.08
CA THR A 52 -16.06 -7.75 -14.91
C THR A 52 -17.12 -7.17 -13.98
N LEU A 53 -16.70 -6.70 -12.80
CA LEU A 53 -17.60 -5.98 -11.89
C LEU A 53 -18.34 -4.82 -12.56
N LEU A 54 -17.70 -4.13 -13.52
CA LEU A 54 -18.30 -3.00 -14.23
C LEU A 54 -19.53 -3.40 -15.05
N ASP A 55 -19.61 -4.64 -15.52
CA ASP A 55 -20.75 -5.14 -16.29
C ASP A 55 -21.96 -5.47 -15.39
N TYR A 56 -21.77 -5.52 -14.06
CA TYR A 56 -22.85 -5.71 -13.07
C TYR A 56 -23.36 -4.38 -12.50
N LEU A 57 -22.70 -3.26 -12.81
CA LEU A 57 -23.14 -1.95 -12.37
C LEU A 57 -24.25 -1.41 -13.28
N PRO A 58 -25.18 -0.60 -12.72
CA PRO A 58 -26.12 0.18 -13.53
C PRO A 58 -25.40 1.04 -14.58
N GLU A 59 -26.08 1.30 -15.69
CA GLU A 59 -25.54 2.12 -16.78
C GLU A 59 -25.20 3.57 -16.39
N ASP A 60 -25.77 4.07 -15.30
CA ASP A 60 -25.59 5.39 -14.72
C ASP A 60 -24.68 5.39 -13.47
N ALA A 61 -23.96 4.30 -13.23
CA ALA A 61 -23.06 4.20 -12.09
C ALA A 61 -21.92 5.24 -12.17
N LEU A 62 -21.64 5.86 -11.01
CA LEU A 62 -20.49 6.73 -10.81
C LEU A 62 -19.26 5.90 -10.43
N VAL A 63 -18.17 6.05 -11.19
CA VAL A 63 -16.87 5.49 -10.89
C VAL A 63 -15.98 6.57 -10.28
N ILE A 64 -15.49 6.33 -9.07
CA ILE A 64 -14.50 7.21 -8.44
C ILE A 64 -13.13 6.53 -8.54
N VAL A 65 -12.17 7.21 -9.17
CA VAL A 65 -10.80 6.72 -9.31
C VAL A 65 -9.93 7.49 -8.33
N ASP A 66 -9.70 6.89 -7.18
CA ASP A 66 -8.80 7.43 -6.16
C ASP A 66 -7.34 7.32 -6.60
N GLU A 67 -6.50 8.24 -6.12
CA GLU A 67 -5.11 8.43 -6.54
C GLU A 67 -4.91 8.24 -8.05
N SER A 68 -5.75 8.93 -8.85
CA SER A 68 -5.91 8.68 -10.28
C SER A 68 -4.60 8.66 -11.07
N HIS A 69 -3.64 9.46 -10.63
CA HIS A 69 -2.32 9.60 -11.23
C HIS A 69 -1.48 8.31 -11.15
N GLN A 70 -1.81 7.38 -10.25
CA GLN A 70 -1.26 6.02 -10.18
C GLN A 70 -2.26 4.98 -10.73
N THR A 71 -3.53 5.10 -10.35
CA THR A 71 -4.56 4.09 -10.66
C THR A 71 -4.84 3.99 -12.17
N VAL A 72 -4.86 5.11 -12.89
CA VAL A 72 -5.09 5.11 -14.35
C VAL A 72 -3.94 4.41 -15.10
N PRO A 73 -2.66 4.75 -14.88
CA PRO A 73 -1.54 3.99 -15.44
C PRO A 73 -1.58 2.49 -15.09
N GLN A 74 -1.97 2.15 -13.86
CA GLN A 74 -2.08 0.75 -13.42
C GLN A 74 -3.14 0.01 -14.24
N VAL A 75 -4.36 0.55 -14.34
CA VAL A 75 -5.45 -0.05 -15.15
C VAL A 75 -4.99 -0.24 -16.60
N ARG A 76 -4.32 0.75 -17.18
CA ARG A 76 -3.77 0.67 -18.55
C ARG A 76 -2.74 -0.44 -18.71
N GLY A 77 -1.88 -0.65 -17.72
CA GLY A 77 -0.81 -1.64 -17.76
C GLY A 77 -1.29 -3.08 -17.60
N MET A 78 -2.46 -3.31 -16.99
CA MET A 78 -2.88 -4.65 -16.58
C MET A 78 -3.04 -5.64 -17.73
N TYR A 79 -3.67 -5.21 -18.83
CA TYR A 79 -3.88 -6.05 -20.01
C TYR A 79 -2.55 -6.55 -20.60
N HIS A 80 -1.61 -5.64 -20.81
CA HIS A 80 -0.31 -5.97 -21.42
C HIS A 80 0.56 -6.85 -20.51
N GLY A 81 0.54 -6.59 -19.21
CA GLY A 81 1.24 -7.40 -18.21
C GLY A 81 0.72 -8.83 -18.16
N ASP A 82 -0.61 -9.01 -18.09
CA ASP A 82 -1.22 -10.34 -18.07
C ASP A 82 -0.97 -11.09 -19.40
N ARG A 83 -1.15 -10.40 -20.53
CA ARG A 83 -0.97 -10.99 -21.86
C ARG A 83 0.45 -11.48 -22.08
N SER A 84 1.48 -10.67 -21.77
CA SER A 84 2.89 -11.05 -21.91
C SER A 84 3.22 -12.33 -21.12
N ARG A 85 2.74 -12.42 -19.87
CA ARG A 85 2.91 -13.60 -19.03
C ARG A 85 2.21 -14.84 -19.62
N LYS A 86 0.98 -14.69 -20.11
CA LYS A 86 0.18 -15.81 -20.63
C LYS A 86 0.63 -16.27 -22.00
N GLU A 87 1.12 -15.39 -22.86
CA GLU A 87 1.69 -15.75 -24.17
C GLU A 87 2.86 -16.71 -24.00
N VAL A 88 3.72 -16.54 -22.98
CA VAL A 88 4.77 -17.50 -22.64
C VAL A 88 4.19 -18.86 -22.26
N LEU A 89 3.17 -18.90 -21.40
CA LEU A 89 2.52 -20.17 -21.01
C LEU A 89 1.90 -20.89 -22.21
N VAL A 90 1.28 -20.17 -23.14
CA VAL A 90 0.69 -20.72 -24.36
C VAL A 90 1.79 -21.22 -25.29
N ALA A 91 2.85 -20.43 -25.51
CA ALA A 91 3.96 -20.77 -26.39
C ALA A 91 4.67 -22.06 -25.97
N TYR A 92 4.78 -22.30 -24.65
CA TYR A 92 5.36 -23.51 -24.08
C TYR A 92 4.32 -24.59 -23.77
N GLY A 93 3.11 -24.55 -24.33
CA GLY A 93 2.12 -25.63 -24.21
C GLY A 93 1.62 -25.88 -22.78
N PHE A 94 1.69 -24.90 -21.89
CA PHE A 94 1.09 -24.99 -20.55
C PHE A 94 -0.40 -24.67 -20.55
N ARG A 95 -0.86 -23.82 -21.47
CA ARG A 95 -2.26 -23.39 -21.58
C ARG A 95 -2.70 -23.36 -23.04
N LEU A 96 -4.01 -23.56 -23.28
CA LEU A 96 -4.61 -23.35 -24.59
C LEU A 96 -4.58 -21.85 -24.97
N PRO A 97 -4.59 -21.50 -26.27
CA PRO A 97 -4.69 -20.11 -26.71
C PRO A 97 -5.91 -19.36 -26.12
N SER A 98 -7.00 -20.07 -25.84
CA SER A 98 -8.20 -19.51 -25.21
C SER A 98 -7.99 -18.99 -23.78
N ALA A 99 -6.91 -19.38 -23.10
CA ALA A 99 -6.57 -18.85 -21.79
C ALA A 99 -6.17 -17.35 -21.83
N LEU A 100 -5.83 -16.83 -23.03
CA LEU A 100 -5.60 -15.40 -23.25
C LEU A 100 -6.88 -14.57 -23.17
N ASP A 101 -8.04 -15.19 -23.35
CA ASP A 101 -9.34 -14.51 -23.29
C ASP A 101 -9.89 -14.38 -21.86
N ASN A 102 -9.35 -15.17 -20.92
CA ASN A 102 -9.47 -14.84 -19.50
C ASN A 102 -8.43 -13.76 -19.20
N ARG A 103 -8.80 -12.50 -19.07
CA ARG A 103 -7.82 -11.39 -18.97
C ARG A 103 -8.42 -10.16 -18.30
N PRO A 104 -7.60 -9.21 -17.84
CA PRO A 104 -8.09 -7.85 -17.57
C PRO A 104 -8.67 -7.20 -18.84
N LEU A 105 -9.48 -6.16 -18.64
CA LEU A 105 -9.90 -5.29 -19.73
C LEU A 105 -8.70 -4.53 -20.30
N SER A 106 -8.71 -4.27 -21.61
CA SER A 106 -7.86 -3.24 -22.19
C SER A 106 -8.28 -1.86 -21.66
N PHE A 107 -7.43 -0.85 -21.87
CA PHE A 107 -7.75 0.49 -21.40
C PHE A 107 -8.99 1.05 -22.11
N GLU A 108 -9.10 0.81 -23.41
CA GLU A 108 -10.24 1.22 -24.24
C GLU A 108 -11.54 0.52 -23.81
N GLU A 109 -11.45 -0.78 -23.47
CA GLU A 109 -12.59 -1.56 -22.97
C GLU A 109 -13.05 -1.08 -21.58
N TRP A 110 -12.12 -0.63 -20.74
CA TRP A 110 -12.42 0.01 -19.47
C TRP A 110 -13.06 1.38 -19.67
N GLU A 111 -12.51 2.22 -20.55
CA GLU A 111 -13.08 3.55 -20.88
C GLU A 111 -14.51 3.45 -21.42
N ALA A 112 -14.82 2.42 -22.23
CA ALA A 112 -16.16 2.20 -22.74
C ALA A 112 -17.18 1.83 -21.64
N ARG A 113 -16.72 1.29 -20.50
CA ARG A 113 -17.55 0.85 -19.37
C ARG A 113 -17.62 1.89 -18.26
N ALA A 114 -16.52 2.59 -17.99
CA ALA A 114 -16.43 3.64 -17.00
C ALA A 114 -16.99 4.96 -17.59
N ARG A 115 -18.32 5.07 -17.63
CA ARG A 115 -19.03 6.17 -18.30
C ARG A 115 -18.94 7.49 -17.53
N GLN A 116 -19.38 7.50 -16.28
CA GLN A 116 -19.29 8.67 -15.40
C GLN A 116 -18.13 8.47 -14.42
N VAL A 117 -17.08 9.28 -14.55
CA VAL A 117 -15.84 9.11 -13.80
C VAL A 117 -15.45 10.38 -13.07
N VAL A 118 -15.12 10.26 -11.78
CA VAL A 118 -14.48 11.32 -10.99
C VAL A 118 -13.06 10.87 -10.66
N PHE A 119 -12.08 11.59 -11.19
CA PHE A 119 -10.67 11.39 -10.86
C PHE A 119 -10.33 12.19 -9.60
N VAL A 120 -9.81 11.50 -8.58
CA VAL A 120 -9.38 12.12 -7.32
C VAL A 120 -7.87 12.02 -7.24
N SER A 121 -7.18 13.17 -7.23
CA SER A 121 -5.72 13.24 -7.11
C SER A 121 -5.28 14.64 -6.73
N ALA A 122 -4.29 14.76 -5.84
CA ALA A 122 -3.62 16.04 -5.57
C ALA A 122 -2.70 16.49 -6.72
N THR A 123 -2.38 15.57 -7.63
CA THR A 123 -1.46 15.72 -8.76
C THR A 123 -2.00 14.96 -9.99
N PRO A 124 -3.13 15.39 -10.58
CA PRO A 124 -3.76 14.68 -11.71
C PRO A 124 -2.79 14.60 -12.90
N GLY A 125 -2.76 13.44 -13.55
CA GLY A 125 -1.93 13.20 -14.73
C GLY A 125 -2.50 13.82 -16.02
N PRO A 126 -1.75 13.73 -17.13
CA PRO A 126 -2.18 14.30 -18.41
C PRO A 126 -3.48 13.70 -18.95
N TYR A 127 -3.73 12.41 -18.68
CA TYR A 127 -4.93 11.73 -19.15
C TYR A 127 -6.17 12.29 -18.44
N GLU A 128 -6.10 12.43 -17.12
CA GLU A 128 -7.21 12.93 -16.32
C GLU A 128 -7.55 14.37 -16.67
N LEU A 129 -6.52 15.22 -16.82
CA LEU A 129 -6.70 16.63 -17.23
C LEU A 129 -7.32 16.74 -18.63
N ALA A 130 -6.91 15.90 -19.58
CA ALA A 130 -7.49 15.87 -20.91
C ALA A 130 -8.95 15.38 -20.89
N ARG A 131 -9.23 14.32 -20.13
CA ARG A 131 -10.59 13.75 -19.99
C ARG A 131 -11.56 14.66 -19.24
N ALA A 132 -11.07 15.44 -18.28
CA ALA A 132 -11.88 16.39 -17.53
C ALA A 132 -12.44 17.53 -18.40
N GLY A 133 -11.87 17.79 -19.58
CA GLY A 133 -12.40 18.79 -20.52
C GLY A 133 -12.45 20.21 -19.94
N GLY A 134 -11.61 20.51 -18.95
CA GLY A 134 -11.59 21.81 -18.24
C GLY A 134 -12.41 21.86 -16.95
N VAL A 135 -13.18 20.82 -16.62
CA VAL A 135 -13.93 20.75 -15.34
C VAL A 135 -13.01 20.21 -14.25
N VAL A 136 -12.30 21.11 -13.57
CA VAL A 136 -11.43 20.78 -12.43
C VAL A 136 -11.98 21.44 -11.18
N VAL A 137 -12.27 20.63 -10.16
CA VAL A 137 -12.70 21.11 -8.84
C VAL A 137 -11.51 21.02 -7.90
N GLU A 138 -11.10 22.17 -7.37
CA GLU A 138 -9.98 22.28 -6.44
C GLU A 138 -10.46 22.29 -4.99
N GLN A 139 -9.88 21.42 -4.15
CA GLN A 139 -10.10 21.40 -2.71
C GLN A 139 -8.75 21.45 -1.97
N VAL A 140 -8.35 22.66 -1.57
CA VAL A 140 -7.04 22.91 -0.91
C VAL A 140 -7.15 23.20 0.58
N ILE A 141 -8.32 23.62 1.07
CA ILE A 141 -8.53 23.97 2.48
C ILE A 141 -8.69 22.68 3.30
N ARG A 142 -7.88 22.55 4.36
CA ARG A 142 -7.97 21.42 5.29
C ARG A 142 -8.92 21.77 6.43
N PRO A 143 -9.77 20.83 6.90
CA PRO A 143 -10.70 21.08 8.00
C PRO A 143 -10.03 21.58 9.29
N THR A 144 -8.79 21.16 9.56
CA THR A 144 -8.03 21.54 10.77
C THR A 144 -7.21 22.82 10.60
N GLY A 145 -7.34 23.52 9.47
CA GLY A 145 -6.52 24.69 9.14
C GLY A 145 -5.05 24.38 8.82
N LEU A 146 -4.64 23.10 8.79
CA LEU A 146 -3.27 22.74 8.44
C LEU A 146 -2.90 23.23 7.04
N MET A 147 -1.69 23.79 6.93
CA MET A 147 -1.19 24.39 5.71
C MET A 147 -0.15 23.49 5.04
N ASP A 148 0.01 23.66 3.73
CA ASP A 148 1.10 23.07 2.97
C ASP A 148 2.45 23.53 3.55
N PRO A 149 3.44 22.65 3.69
CA PRO A 149 4.70 22.96 4.38
C PRO A 149 5.55 23.95 3.57
N PRO A 150 6.31 24.85 4.23
CA PRO A 150 7.34 25.61 3.54
C PRO A 150 8.42 24.66 2.99
N ILE A 151 8.91 24.99 1.79
CA ILE A 151 9.98 24.25 1.12
C ILE A 151 11.23 25.14 1.11
N GLU A 152 12.32 24.61 1.65
CA GLU A 152 13.65 25.22 1.59
C GLU A 152 14.54 24.44 0.62
N VAL A 153 15.36 25.15 -0.16
CA VAL A 153 16.35 24.52 -1.04
C VAL A 153 17.75 24.77 -0.48
N ARG A 154 18.50 23.70 -0.24
CA ARG A 154 19.87 23.75 0.29
C ARG A 154 20.86 23.09 -0.69
N PRO A 155 22.14 23.51 -0.71
CA PRO A 155 23.15 22.90 -1.59
C PRO A 155 23.38 21.41 -1.27
N VAL A 156 23.81 20.64 -2.26
CA VAL A 156 24.15 19.21 -2.07
C VAL A 156 25.43 19.06 -1.22
N ARG A 157 26.33 20.03 -1.31
CA ARG A 157 27.57 20.03 -0.52
C ARG A 157 27.26 20.12 0.98
N GLY A 158 27.68 19.11 1.73
CA GLY A 158 27.46 19.04 3.19
C GLY A 158 26.05 18.57 3.58
N GLN A 159 25.23 18.12 2.63
CA GLN A 159 23.83 17.73 2.88
C GLN A 159 23.67 16.66 3.97
N ILE A 160 24.62 15.74 4.11
CA ILE A 160 24.54 14.64 5.06
C ILE A 160 24.69 15.14 6.50
N ASP A 161 25.60 16.09 6.72
CA ASP A 161 25.86 16.70 8.03
C ASP A 161 24.75 17.70 8.40
N ASP A 162 24.29 18.50 7.42
CA ASP A 162 23.16 19.42 7.59
C ASP A 162 21.88 18.66 7.96
N LEU A 163 21.57 17.58 7.23
CA LEU A 163 20.43 16.72 7.54
C LEU A 163 20.56 16.04 8.91
N LEU A 164 21.76 15.64 9.32
CA LEU A 164 21.98 15.06 10.65
C LEU A 164 21.64 16.05 11.77
N ALA A 165 22.02 17.33 11.62
CA ALA A 165 21.66 18.37 12.57
C ALA A 165 20.13 18.56 12.64
N GLU A 166 19.48 18.69 11.49
CA GLU A 166 18.01 18.82 11.43
C GLU A 166 17.30 17.61 12.06
N ILE A 167 17.79 16.39 11.81
CA ILE A 167 17.28 15.16 12.42
C ILE A 167 17.39 15.21 13.94
N ARG A 168 18.55 15.61 14.49
CA ARG A 168 18.75 15.69 15.94
C ARG A 168 17.82 16.71 16.59
N ASP A 169 17.65 17.87 15.98
CA ASP A 169 16.72 18.90 16.42
C ASP A 169 15.26 18.41 16.45
N ARG A 170 14.84 17.61 15.46
CA ARG A 170 13.49 17.01 15.43
C ARG A 170 13.35 15.91 16.48
N ALA A 171 14.36 15.09 16.68
CA ALA A 171 14.36 14.03 17.69
C ALA A 171 14.23 14.60 19.12
N GLU A 172 14.91 15.71 19.44
CA GLU A 172 14.76 16.40 20.74
C GLU A 172 13.32 16.87 21.00
N ARG A 173 12.61 17.25 19.93
CA ARG A 173 11.20 17.67 19.96
C ARG A 173 10.22 16.50 19.89
N ARG A 174 10.71 15.25 19.88
CA ARG A 174 9.94 14.01 19.69
C ARG A 174 9.13 14.01 18.40
N GLU A 175 9.67 14.60 17.34
CA GLU A 175 9.08 14.58 15.99
C GLU A 175 9.78 13.53 15.11
N ARG A 176 9.24 13.29 13.92
CA ARG A 176 9.75 12.29 12.97
C ARG A 176 10.23 12.93 11.67
N VAL A 177 11.19 12.27 11.05
CA VAL A 177 11.79 12.70 9.79
C VAL A 177 11.62 11.62 8.72
N LEU A 178 11.16 12.02 7.54
CA LEU A 178 11.19 11.19 6.35
C LEU A 178 12.32 11.66 5.44
N VAL A 179 13.13 10.73 4.93
CA VAL A 179 14.21 11.03 3.99
C VAL A 179 14.01 10.23 2.71
N THR A 180 13.90 10.92 1.57
CA THR A 180 13.84 10.26 0.27
C THR A 180 15.19 10.35 -0.45
N THR A 181 15.74 9.21 -0.83
CA THR A 181 16.95 9.10 -1.68
C THR A 181 16.56 8.67 -3.10
N LEU A 182 17.53 8.54 -4.01
CA LEU A 182 17.29 8.04 -5.37
C LEU A 182 17.67 6.58 -5.57
N THR A 183 18.64 6.09 -4.82
CA THR A 183 19.19 4.74 -5.02
C THR A 183 19.15 3.94 -3.73
N LYS A 184 18.98 2.62 -3.87
CA LYS A 184 19.04 1.66 -2.77
C LYS A 184 20.35 1.79 -1.99
N ARG A 185 21.47 1.81 -2.69
CA ARG A 185 22.80 1.98 -2.10
C ARG A 185 22.89 3.26 -1.26
N MET A 186 22.44 4.40 -1.77
CA MET A 186 22.46 5.64 -0.98
C MET A 186 21.56 5.55 0.26
N ALA A 187 20.40 4.89 0.17
CA ALA A 187 19.53 4.69 1.34
C ALA A 187 20.21 3.82 2.41
N GLU A 188 20.88 2.74 1.98
CA GLU A 188 21.62 1.82 2.84
C GLU A 188 22.81 2.51 3.49
N ASP A 189 23.67 3.17 2.70
CA ASP A 189 24.86 3.90 3.16
C ASP A 189 24.47 5.00 4.16
N LEU A 190 23.43 5.78 3.85
CA LEU A 190 22.93 6.84 4.73
C LEU A 190 22.39 6.28 6.05
N THR A 191 21.63 5.20 5.98
CA THR A 191 21.06 4.55 7.16
C THR A 191 22.17 4.01 8.05
N GLN A 192 23.17 3.33 7.47
CA GLN A 192 24.31 2.81 8.22
C GLN A 192 25.11 3.95 8.87
N TYR A 193 25.44 4.98 8.11
CA TYR A 193 26.19 6.14 8.61
C TYR A 193 25.50 6.80 9.81
N TYR A 194 24.19 7.03 9.72
CA TYR A 194 23.41 7.60 10.82
C TYR A 194 23.28 6.65 12.02
N GLN A 195 23.21 5.33 11.81
CA GLN A 195 23.25 4.36 12.91
C GLN A 195 24.59 4.39 13.66
N GLU A 196 25.72 4.47 12.95
CA GLU A 196 27.06 4.58 13.54
C GLU A 196 27.20 5.85 14.39
N LEU A 197 26.49 6.93 14.03
CA LEU A 197 26.42 8.19 14.78
C LEU A 197 25.34 8.23 15.87
N GLY A 198 24.68 7.10 16.15
CA GLY A 198 23.71 6.94 17.24
C GLY A 198 22.30 7.44 16.93
N VAL A 199 21.97 7.74 15.68
CA VAL A 199 20.61 8.11 15.26
C VAL A 199 19.73 6.87 15.22
N LYS A 200 18.51 6.94 15.77
CA LYS A 200 17.52 5.89 15.61
C LYS A 200 16.88 6.00 14.23
N VAL A 201 17.43 5.27 13.27
CA VAL A 201 17.01 5.29 11.86
C VAL A 201 16.71 3.88 11.34
N ARG A 202 15.71 3.81 10.44
CA ARG A 202 15.36 2.60 9.69
C ARG A 202 15.26 2.90 8.19
N TYR A 203 15.64 1.91 7.40
CA TYR A 203 15.47 1.92 5.94
C TYR A 203 14.19 1.17 5.56
N LEU A 204 13.36 1.79 4.71
CA LEU A 204 12.18 1.17 4.13
C LEU A 204 12.51 0.62 2.73
N HIS A 205 12.81 -0.69 2.67
CA HIS A 205 13.10 -1.35 1.39
C HIS A 205 11.83 -1.48 0.52
N SER A 206 11.99 -1.46 -0.81
CA SER A 206 10.90 -1.66 -1.77
C SER A 206 10.25 -3.04 -1.77
N ASP A 207 10.92 -4.02 -1.15
CA ASP A 207 10.64 -5.46 -1.29
C ASP A 207 10.16 -6.07 0.03
N ILE A 208 9.92 -5.23 1.05
CA ILE A 208 9.30 -5.67 2.30
C ILE A 208 7.84 -6.02 2.06
N ASP A 209 7.38 -7.04 2.79
CA ASP A 209 5.98 -7.42 2.79
C ASP A 209 5.10 -6.30 3.36
N THR A 210 3.82 -6.27 2.95
CA THR A 210 2.86 -5.24 3.39
C THR A 210 2.73 -5.21 4.92
N LEU A 211 2.77 -6.37 5.58
CA LEU A 211 2.68 -6.46 7.04
C LEU A 211 3.91 -5.85 7.73
N GLU A 212 5.11 -6.18 7.27
CA GLU A 212 6.36 -5.63 7.79
C GLU A 212 6.40 -4.10 7.60
N ARG A 213 5.95 -3.61 6.44
CA ARG A 213 5.81 -2.17 6.19
C ARG A 213 4.94 -1.50 7.25
N VAL A 214 3.78 -2.06 7.56
CA VAL A 214 2.85 -1.50 8.57
C VAL A 214 3.51 -1.46 9.95
N GLU A 215 4.25 -2.51 10.32
CA GLU A 215 4.97 -2.57 11.60
C GLU A 215 6.04 -1.47 11.69
N ILE A 216 6.86 -1.29 10.64
CA ILE A 216 7.89 -0.24 10.59
C ILE A 216 7.25 1.14 10.75
N LEU A 217 6.13 1.41 10.06
CA LEU A 217 5.44 2.70 10.16
C LEU A 217 4.83 2.92 11.55
N ARG A 218 4.29 1.88 12.17
CA ARG A 218 3.80 1.95 13.56
C ARG A 218 4.93 2.26 14.53
N ASP A 219 6.08 1.63 14.37
CA ASP A 219 7.25 1.83 15.22
C ASP A 219 7.83 3.24 15.07
N LEU A 220 7.78 3.82 13.86
CA LEU A 220 8.06 5.24 13.64
C LEU A 220 7.09 6.12 14.45
N ARG A 221 5.78 5.88 14.37
CA ARG A 221 4.78 6.65 15.14
C ARG A 221 5.01 6.55 16.64
N ARG A 222 5.29 5.34 17.15
CA ARG A 222 5.61 5.08 18.57
C ARG A 222 6.92 5.72 19.04
N GLY A 223 7.79 6.17 18.13
CA GLY A 223 9.09 6.71 18.48
C GLY A 223 10.10 5.64 18.89
N VAL A 224 9.92 4.40 18.41
CA VAL A 224 10.96 3.36 18.47
C VAL A 224 12.20 3.85 17.71
N PHE A 225 11.96 4.56 16.61
CA PHE A 225 12.97 5.28 15.85
C PHE A 225 12.41 6.62 15.34
N ASP A 226 13.32 7.54 14.99
CA ASP A 226 12.99 8.93 14.69
C ASP A 226 13.02 9.24 13.19
N VAL A 227 13.77 8.45 12.41
CA VAL A 227 14.03 8.71 10.97
C VAL A 227 13.71 7.49 10.12
N LEU A 228 12.93 7.70 9.06
CA LEU A 228 12.67 6.70 8.02
C LEU A 228 13.31 7.13 6.69
N VAL A 229 14.27 6.35 6.22
CA VAL A 229 14.91 6.54 4.90
C VAL A 229 14.23 5.63 3.90
N GLY A 230 13.97 6.11 2.68
CA GLY A 230 13.47 5.26 1.59
C GLY A 230 13.65 5.90 0.22
N ILE A 231 13.40 5.13 -0.83
CA ILE A 231 13.47 5.64 -2.21
C ILE A 231 12.11 6.23 -2.62
N ASN A 232 11.06 5.44 -2.46
CA ASN A 232 9.69 5.81 -2.77
C ASN A 232 8.82 5.73 -1.52
N LEU A 233 8.72 6.85 -0.81
CA LEU A 233 7.84 7.03 0.34
C LEU A 233 6.44 7.54 -0.10
N LEU A 234 6.04 7.32 -1.36
CA LEU A 234 4.75 7.77 -1.89
C LEU A 234 3.63 6.73 -1.76
N ARG A 235 3.93 5.49 -1.33
CA ARG A 235 2.89 4.45 -1.21
C ARG A 235 1.91 4.76 -0.08
N GLU A 236 0.67 4.31 -0.27
CA GLU A 236 -0.45 4.41 0.65
C GLU A 236 -0.09 3.98 2.09
N GLY A 237 -0.82 4.52 3.07
CA GLY A 237 -0.63 4.19 4.49
C GLY A 237 0.35 5.08 5.27
N LEU A 238 0.92 6.11 4.63
CA LEU A 238 1.78 7.11 5.28
C LEU A 238 0.99 8.34 5.76
N ASP A 239 0.07 8.11 6.68
CA ASP A 239 -0.56 9.16 7.47
C ASP A 239 0.17 9.29 8.82
N LEU A 240 1.12 10.22 8.90
CA LEU A 240 2.03 10.38 10.03
C LEU A 240 2.01 11.83 10.54
N PRO A 241 1.06 12.21 11.42
CA PRO A 241 1.02 13.54 12.03
C PRO A 241 2.29 13.89 12.81
N GLU A 242 3.05 12.89 13.24
CA GLU A 242 4.29 13.04 13.99
C GLU A 242 5.47 13.51 13.10
N VAL A 243 5.34 13.42 11.77
CA VAL A 243 6.37 13.87 10.81
C VAL A 243 6.35 15.39 10.67
N SER A 244 7.43 16.04 11.08
CA SER A 244 7.60 17.50 10.93
C SER A 244 8.66 17.87 9.89
N LEU A 245 9.44 16.91 9.40
CA LEU A 245 10.45 17.15 8.37
C LEU A 245 10.41 16.08 7.28
N VAL A 246 10.38 16.53 6.03
CA VAL A 246 10.65 15.69 4.86
C VAL A 246 11.90 16.21 4.15
N ALA A 247 12.92 15.38 4.07
CA ALA A 247 14.16 15.68 3.36
C ALA A 247 14.21 14.95 2.02
N ILE A 248 14.45 15.67 0.94
CA ILE A 248 14.56 15.13 -0.42
C ILE A 248 16.01 15.30 -0.87
N LEU A 249 16.80 14.22 -0.81
CA LEU A 249 18.15 14.22 -1.34
C LEU A 249 18.13 14.17 -2.86
N ASP A 250 19.11 14.80 -3.50
CA ASP A 250 19.26 14.85 -4.95
C ASP A 250 17.97 15.32 -5.64
N ALA A 251 17.38 16.40 -5.13
CA ALA A 251 16.10 16.93 -5.61
C ALA A 251 16.18 17.45 -7.05
N ASP A 252 17.38 17.76 -7.55
CA ASP A 252 17.64 18.24 -8.90
C ASP A 252 17.88 17.15 -9.95
N LYS A 253 17.89 15.86 -9.56
CA LYS A 253 18.03 14.75 -10.51
C LYS A 253 16.67 14.37 -11.06
N GLU A 254 16.37 14.89 -12.24
CA GLU A 254 15.10 14.61 -12.91
C GLU A 254 14.88 13.11 -13.15
N GLY A 255 13.61 12.71 -13.22
CA GLY A 255 13.18 11.33 -13.32
C GLY A 255 11.84 11.13 -12.62
N PHE A 256 11.33 9.90 -12.61
CA PHE A 256 10.02 9.59 -12.03
C PHE A 256 9.88 10.08 -10.57
N LEU A 257 10.89 9.82 -9.74
CA LEU A 257 10.88 10.17 -8.30
C LEU A 257 11.08 11.67 -8.01
N ARG A 258 11.44 12.47 -9.01
CA ARG A 258 11.68 13.92 -8.90
C ARG A 258 10.88 14.73 -9.93
N SER A 259 9.84 14.12 -10.50
CA SER A 259 8.85 14.85 -11.29
C SER A 259 8.09 15.84 -10.41
N ALA A 260 7.47 16.86 -11.01
CA ALA A 260 6.66 17.84 -10.27
C ALA A 260 5.61 17.16 -9.38
N GLY A 261 4.90 16.15 -9.90
CA GLY A 261 3.91 15.38 -9.15
C GLY A 261 4.52 14.65 -7.96
N SER A 262 5.63 13.92 -8.16
CA SER A 262 6.33 13.21 -7.09
C SER A 262 6.86 14.14 -5.99
N LEU A 263 7.38 15.31 -6.37
CA LEU A 263 7.85 16.31 -5.42
C LEU A 263 6.71 16.91 -4.59
N ILE A 264 5.56 17.22 -5.21
CA ILE A 264 4.36 17.70 -4.51
C ILE A 264 3.86 16.63 -3.53
N GLN A 265 3.73 15.39 -3.97
CA GLN A 265 3.27 14.26 -3.14
C GLN A 265 4.22 13.99 -1.96
N THR A 266 5.54 14.00 -2.22
CA THR A 266 6.56 13.81 -1.17
C THR A 266 6.50 14.95 -0.16
N SER A 267 6.42 16.20 -0.63
CA SER A 267 6.30 17.39 0.21
C SER A 267 5.03 17.35 1.07
N GLY A 268 3.91 16.87 0.50
CA GLY A 268 2.64 16.71 1.19
C GLY A 268 2.69 15.81 2.42
N ARG A 269 3.71 14.95 2.57
CA ARG A 269 3.90 14.11 3.78
C ARG A 269 4.18 14.94 5.03
N ALA A 270 4.73 16.15 4.90
CA ALA A 270 4.91 17.08 6.02
C ALA A 270 3.66 17.94 6.31
N ALA A 271 2.63 17.93 5.45
CA ALA A 271 1.45 18.80 5.59
C ALA A 271 0.48 18.40 6.72
N ARG A 272 0.79 17.31 7.45
CA ARG A 272 -0.03 16.80 8.56
C ARG A 272 0.41 17.32 9.93
N ASN A 273 1.48 18.08 9.97
CA ASN A 273 2.05 18.66 11.19
C ASN A 273 2.11 20.18 11.06
N VAL A 274 1.70 20.90 12.10
CA VAL A 274 1.76 22.37 12.15
C VAL A 274 3.18 22.93 11.98
N ARG A 275 4.20 22.17 12.39
CA ARG A 275 5.63 22.45 12.22
C ARG A 275 6.24 21.77 11.00
N GLY A 276 5.42 21.20 10.12
CA GLY A 276 5.83 20.53 8.90
C GLY A 276 6.71 21.43 8.03
N GLN A 277 7.85 20.91 7.59
CA GLN A 277 8.83 21.56 6.71
C GLN A 277 9.37 20.55 5.69
N VAL A 278 9.78 21.05 4.53
CA VAL A 278 10.47 20.25 3.51
C VAL A 278 11.82 20.88 3.20
N ILE A 279 12.86 20.05 3.14
CA ILE A 279 14.20 20.46 2.67
C ILE A 279 14.50 19.69 1.37
N MET A 280 14.76 20.42 0.30
CA MET A 280 15.23 19.88 -0.97
C MET A 280 16.73 20.15 -1.12
N TYR A 281 17.53 19.10 -1.15
CA TYR A 281 18.97 19.24 -1.41
C TYR A 281 19.23 19.18 -2.91
N ALA A 282 19.71 20.29 -3.47
CA ALA A 282 19.87 20.50 -4.90
C ALA A 282 20.87 21.62 -5.17
N ASP A 283 21.68 21.46 -6.22
CA ASP A 283 22.58 22.53 -6.69
C ASP A 283 21.93 23.31 -7.84
N THR A 284 21.00 22.70 -8.57
CA THR A 284 20.28 23.32 -9.69
C THR A 284 18.79 23.34 -9.46
N MET A 285 18.16 24.51 -9.65
CA MET A 285 16.70 24.63 -9.66
C MET A 285 16.12 24.08 -10.97
N THR A 286 15.51 22.90 -10.94
CA THR A 286 14.89 22.27 -12.13
C THR A 286 13.49 22.82 -12.43
N ALA A 287 12.93 22.49 -13.60
CA ALA A 287 11.54 22.85 -13.94
C ALA A 287 10.53 22.15 -13.00
N SER A 288 10.78 20.88 -12.69
CA SER A 288 9.95 20.10 -11.75
C SER A 288 9.95 20.71 -10.35
N MET A 289 11.13 21.13 -9.85
CA MET A 289 11.24 21.82 -8.56
C MET A 289 10.50 23.16 -8.56
N ARG A 290 10.69 24.01 -9.59
CA ARG A 290 9.97 25.29 -9.70
C ARG A 290 8.47 25.10 -9.66
N SER A 291 7.96 24.12 -10.41
CA SER A 291 6.53 23.80 -10.44
C SER A 291 6.02 23.34 -9.08
N ALA A 292 6.74 22.43 -8.41
CA ALA A 292 6.34 21.90 -7.11
C ALA A 292 6.38 22.97 -6.01
N ILE A 293 7.44 23.79 -5.97
CA ILE A 293 7.60 24.89 -5.01
C ILE A 293 6.53 25.95 -5.24
N GLY A 294 6.29 26.33 -6.50
CA GLY A 294 5.28 27.32 -6.87
C GLY A 294 3.88 26.88 -6.47
N GLU A 295 3.50 25.64 -6.75
CA GLU A 295 2.18 25.10 -6.41
C GLU A 295 1.99 24.96 -4.89
N THR A 296 3.00 24.47 -4.17
CA THR A 296 2.96 24.37 -2.70
C THR A 296 2.84 25.77 -2.06
N GLY A 297 3.59 26.75 -2.59
CA GLY A 297 3.52 28.14 -2.14
C GLY A 297 2.15 28.78 -2.41
N ARG A 298 1.56 28.52 -3.58
CA ARG A 298 0.20 28.97 -3.92
C ARG A 298 -0.82 28.41 -2.93
N ARG A 299 -0.86 27.08 -2.75
CA ARG A 299 -1.78 26.40 -1.82
C ARG A 299 -1.64 26.94 -0.40
N ARG A 300 -0.40 27.07 0.10
CA ARG A 300 -0.11 27.61 1.43
C ARG A 300 -0.66 29.03 1.60
N ALA A 301 -0.51 29.90 0.59
CA ALA A 301 -1.02 31.27 0.65
C ALA A 301 -2.56 31.32 0.70
N LEU A 302 -3.25 30.50 -0.10
CA LEU A 302 -4.71 30.38 -0.06
C LEU A 302 -5.21 29.87 1.30
N GLN A 303 -4.54 28.85 1.85
CA GLN A 303 -4.88 28.30 3.17
C GLN A 303 -4.67 29.32 4.29
N ALA A 304 -3.56 30.06 4.26
CA ALA A 304 -3.27 31.11 5.23
C ALA A 304 -4.31 32.24 5.20
N ALA A 305 -4.71 32.68 4.00
CA ALA A 305 -5.75 33.69 3.83
C ALA A 305 -7.10 33.22 4.38
N TYR A 306 -7.51 31.99 4.03
CA TYR A 306 -8.75 31.39 4.52
C TYR A 306 -8.76 31.28 6.05
N ASN A 307 -7.66 30.80 6.64
CA ASN A 307 -7.54 30.66 8.09
C ASN A 307 -7.66 32.02 8.80
N ALA A 308 -7.01 33.06 8.27
CA ALA A 308 -7.05 34.40 8.82
C ALA A 308 -8.47 35.01 8.74
N GLU A 309 -9.15 34.83 7.60
CA GLU A 309 -10.53 35.29 7.39
C GLU A 309 -11.52 34.62 8.34
N HIS A 310 -11.33 33.33 8.62
CA HIS A 310 -12.26 32.52 9.41
C HIS A 310 -11.84 32.33 10.88
N GLY A 311 -10.73 32.94 11.32
CA GLY A 311 -10.22 32.81 12.69
C GLY A 311 -9.77 31.39 13.07
N ILE A 312 -9.30 30.60 12.10
CA ILE A 312 -8.88 29.20 12.30
C ILE A 312 -7.41 29.17 12.70
N THR A 313 -7.12 28.57 13.85
CA THR A 313 -5.73 28.26 14.26
C THR A 313 -5.37 26.85 13.77
N PRO A 314 -4.28 26.66 13.01
CA PRO A 314 -3.88 25.34 12.54
C PRO A 314 -3.53 24.39 13.69
N GLU A 315 -4.12 23.20 13.69
CA GLU A 315 -3.84 22.17 14.70
C GLU A 315 -3.47 20.83 14.04
N SER A 316 -2.42 20.18 14.56
CA SER A 316 -2.05 18.83 14.16
C SER A 316 -3.09 17.83 14.67
N VAL A 317 -3.55 16.93 13.79
CA VAL A 317 -4.49 15.87 14.19
C VAL A 317 -3.77 14.82 15.01
N VAL A 318 -4.17 14.62 16.27
CA VAL A 318 -3.67 13.51 17.10
C VAL A 318 -4.54 12.28 16.80
N ARG A 319 -3.97 11.26 16.16
CA ARG A 319 -4.63 9.96 15.93
C ARG A 319 -4.04 8.89 16.83
N GLU A 320 -4.87 8.03 17.40
CA GLU A 320 -4.38 6.86 18.14
C GLU A 320 -3.49 5.97 17.26
N ILE A 321 -2.45 5.42 17.88
CA ILE A 321 -1.42 4.65 17.18
C ILE A 321 -1.91 3.23 16.86
N ASP A 322 -2.79 2.66 17.70
CA ASP A 322 -3.17 1.25 17.63
C ASP A 322 -4.32 0.94 16.66
N ALA A 323 -5.07 1.96 16.21
CA ALA A 323 -6.17 1.81 15.25
C ALA A 323 -5.71 1.39 13.83
N VAL A 324 -4.43 1.53 13.51
CA VAL A 324 -3.90 1.23 12.16
C VAL A 324 -3.85 -0.27 11.91
N LEU A 325 -3.45 -1.07 12.91
CA LEU A 325 -3.42 -2.53 12.75
C LEU A 325 -4.82 -3.10 12.67
N SER A 326 -5.75 -2.66 13.53
CA SER A 326 -7.14 -3.12 13.45
C SER A 326 -7.73 -2.84 12.07
N SER A 327 -7.49 -1.69 11.46
CA SER A 327 -8.00 -1.36 10.12
C SER A 327 -7.42 -2.19 8.96
N VAL A 328 -6.16 -2.62 9.06
CA VAL A 328 -5.52 -3.50 8.06
C VAL A 328 -5.96 -4.94 8.26
N TYR A 329 -6.06 -5.38 9.52
CA TYR A 329 -6.62 -6.69 9.86
C TYR A 329 -8.11 -6.79 9.50
N GLU A 330 -8.89 -5.71 9.64
CA GLU A 330 -10.31 -5.63 9.28
C GLU A 330 -10.54 -5.67 7.75
N ARG A 331 -9.58 -5.18 6.95
CA ARG A 331 -9.67 -5.24 5.49
C ARG A 331 -9.47 -6.65 4.92
N ASP A 332 -8.81 -7.54 5.66
CA ASP A 332 -8.67 -8.96 5.26
C ASP A 332 -9.56 -9.92 6.06
N TYR A 333 -10.01 -9.58 7.27
CA TYR A 333 -11.02 -10.36 8.02
C TYR A 333 -11.83 -9.45 8.94
N GLY A 334 -13.14 -9.37 8.72
CA GLY A 334 -14.08 -8.68 9.61
C GLY A 334 -14.02 -9.27 11.02
N THR A 335 -13.38 -8.56 11.96
CA THR A 335 -13.35 -8.93 13.37
C THR A 335 -13.29 -7.66 14.23
N ALA A 336 -14.28 -7.50 15.10
CA ALA A 336 -14.39 -6.38 16.03
C ALA A 336 -13.30 -6.41 17.13
N PRO A 337 -12.94 -5.27 17.72
CA PRO A 337 -11.84 -5.19 18.69
C PRO A 337 -12.25 -5.80 20.04
N ALA A 338 -11.43 -6.74 20.54
CA ALA A 338 -11.57 -7.31 21.88
C ALA A 338 -11.13 -6.28 22.94
N ALA A 339 -12.05 -5.96 23.84
CA ALA A 339 -11.78 -5.20 25.06
C ALA A 339 -10.71 -5.92 25.91
N GLY A 340 -9.78 -5.14 26.45
CA GLY A 340 -8.70 -5.64 27.27
C GLY A 340 -9.16 -6.22 28.61
N GLU A 341 -8.44 -7.21 29.10
CA GLU A 341 -8.37 -7.56 30.52
C GLU A 341 -7.15 -8.46 30.77
N GLY A 342 -6.40 -8.12 31.84
CA GLY A 342 -5.61 -9.04 32.68
C GLY A 342 -4.52 -9.90 32.02
N ARG A 343 -3.24 -9.63 32.35
CA ARG A 343 -2.19 -10.66 32.29
C ARG A 343 -2.53 -11.76 33.30
N GLU A 344 -3.24 -12.80 32.87
CA GLU A 344 -3.36 -14.05 33.62
C GLU A 344 -1.98 -14.73 33.65
N ALA A 345 -1.44 -14.88 34.85
CA ALA A 345 -0.20 -15.60 35.11
C ALA A 345 -0.58 -17.03 35.54
N PHE A 346 -0.26 -18.01 34.69
CA PHE A 346 -0.39 -19.42 35.02
C PHE A 346 0.91 -19.89 35.66
N SER A 347 0.82 -20.53 36.83
CA SER A 347 1.97 -20.96 37.62
C SER A 347 2.56 -22.28 37.15
N THR A 348 1.77 -23.12 36.47
CA THR A 348 2.20 -24.44 35.99
C THR A 348 1.65 -24.77 34.60
N GLN A 349 2.33 -25.67 33.87
CA GLN A 349 1.88 -26.16 32.56
C GLN A 349 0.53 -26.88 32.65
N ALA A 350 0.29 -27.63 33.73
CA ALA A 350 -0.98 -28.33 33.95
C ALA A 350 -2.18 -27.38 34.11
N GLU A 351 -1.97 -26.19 34.71
CA GLU A 351 -3.00 -25.15 34.82
C GLU A 351 -3.32 -24.52 33.46
N LEU A 352 -2.30 -24.33 32.61
CA LEU A 352 -2.46 -23.82 31.26
C LEU A 352 -3.25 -24.80 30.38
N ASP A 353 -2.89 -26.08 30.42
CA ASP A 353 -3.54 -27.13 29.62
C ASP A 353 -5.02 -27.31 30.02
N ALA A 354 -5.31 -27.23 31.33
CA ALA A 354 -6.67 -27.30 31.85
C ALA A 354 -7.53 -26.10 31.40
N GLU A 355 -6.94 -24.90 31.35
CA GLU A 355 -7.61 -23.69 30.88
C GLU A 355 -7.88 -23.75 29.37
N ILE A 356 -6.91 -24.21 28.57
CA ILE A 356 -7.08 -24.46 27.14
C ILE A 356 -8.24 -25.44 26.90
N ALA A 357 -8.27 -26.56 27.61
CA ALA A 357 -9.34 -27.55 27.50
C ALA A 357 -10.72 -27.02 27.93
N ARG A 358 -10.77 -26.07 28.87
CA ARG A 358 -12.01 -25.37 29.26
C ARG A 358 -12.49 -24.46 28.13
N LEU A 359 -11.63 -23.58 27.63
CA LEU A 359 -11.97 -22.61 26.60
C LEU A 359 -12.36 -23.28 25.27
N GLU A 360 -11.76 -24.41 24.92
CA GLU A 360 -12.17 -25.20 23.74
C GLU A 360 -13.59 -25.75 23.86
N ARG A 361 -13.98 -26.22 25.04
CA ARG A 361 -15.34 -26.70 25.30
C ARG A 361 -16.34 -25.56 25.21
N GLU A 362 -16.03 -24.42 25.81
CA GLU A 362 -16.87 -23.22 25.74
C GLU A 362 -17.00 -22.68 24.31
N MET A 363 -15.92 -22.69 23.54
CA MET A 363 -15.93 -22.25 22.13
C MET A 363 -16.84 -23.15 21.29
N LYS A 364 -16.72 -24.48 21.44
CA LYS A 364 -17.57 -25.45 20.74
C LYS A 364 -19.04 -25.31 21.14
N ALA A 365 -19.33 -25.04 22.41
CA ALA A 365 -20.68 -24.80 22.89
C ALA A 365 -21.26 -23.48 22.33
N ALA A 366 -20.47 -22.40 22.30
CA ALA A 366 -20.88 -21.13 21.70
C ALA A 366 -21.18 -21.27 20.20
N ALA A 367 -20.32 -21.99 19.46
CA ALA A 367 -20.54 -22.30 18.05
C ALA A 367 -21.80 -23.15 17.81
N ALA A 368 -22.06 -24.15 18.67
CA ALA A 368 -23.27 -24.97 18.60
C ALA A 368 -24.56 -24.16 18.86
N ASN A 369 -24.46 -23.10 19.67
CA ASN A 369 -25.57 -22.19 19.98
C ASN A 369 -25.66 -21.00 19.00
N LEU A 370 -24.89 -21.02 17.90
CA LEU A 370 -24.82 -19.94 16.89
C LEU A 370 -24.36 -18.58 17.46
N ASP A 371 -23.72 -18.57 18.62
CA ASP A 371 -23.09 -17.39 19.22
C ASP A 371 -21.66 -17.25 18.68
N PHE A 372 -21.57 -16.83 17.42
CA PHE A 372 -20.31 -16.79 16.66
C PHE A 372 -19.35 -15.72 17.16
N GLU A 373 -19.86 -14.63 17.74
CA GLU A 373 -19.03 -13.57 18.33
C GLU A 373 -18.28 -14.10 19.57
N ARG A 374 -18.99 -14.80 20.46
CA ARG A 374 -18.37 -15.44 21.62
C ARG A 374 -17.41 -16.56 21.21
N ALA A 375 -17.78 -17.37 20.21
CA ALA A 375 -16.89 -18.41 19.69
C ALA A 375 -15.59 -17.83 19.10
N ALA A 376 -15.66 -16.71 18.39
CA ALA A 376 -14.50 -16.02 17.84
C ALA A 376 -13.59 -15.47 18.95
N ALA A 377 -14.16 -14.82 19.97
CA ALA A 377 -13.39 -14.31 21.12
C ALA A 377 -12.66 -15.44 21.87
N LEU A 378 -13.33 -16.57 22.09
CA LEU A 378 -12.74 -17.75 22.73
C LEU A 378 -11.64 -18.40 21.88
N ARG A 379 -11.81 -18.45 20.54
CA ARG A 379 -10.79 -18.92 19.59
C ARG A 379 -9.53 -18.08 19.64
N ASP A 380 -9.67 -16.76 19.67
CA ASP A 380 -8.53 -15.85 19.64
C ASP A 380 -7.78 -15.88 20.98
N ARG A 381 -8.50 -16.05 22.09
CA ARG A 381 -7.93 -16.35 23.42
C ARG A 381 -7.16 -17.69 23.44
N LEU A 382 -7.71 -18.74 22.83
CA LEU A 382 -7.04 -20.05 22.70
C LEU A 382 -5.73 -19.97 21.91
N LYS A 383 -5.71 -19.20 20.81
CA LYS A 383 -4.48 -18.98 20.04
C LYS A 383 -3.39 -18.33 20.88
N LEU A 384 -3.75 -17.34 21.69
CA LEU A 384 -2.81 -16.67 22.59
C LEU A 384 -2.23 -17.63 23.63
N LEU A 385 -3.06 -18.48 24.25
CA LEU A 385 -2.60 -19.43 25.27
C LEU A 385 -1.75 -20.57 24.68
N ARG A 386 -2.12 -21.12 23.52
CA ARG A 386 -1.31 -22.13 22.81
C ARG A 386 0.04 -21.58 22.32
N SER A 387 0.10 -20.31 21.95
CA SER A 387 1.38 -19.67 21.61
C SER A 387 2.34 -19.61 22.82
N ARG A 388 1.80 -19.50 24.04
CA ARG A 388 2.58 -19.55 25.30
C ARG A 388 2.97 -20.97 25.68
N GLU A 389 2.13 -21.96 25.42
CA GLU A 389 2.43 -23.39 25.58
C GLU A 389 3.66 -23.79 24.74
N LEU A 390 3.74 -23.33 23.49
CA LEU A 390 4.91 -23.50 22.62
C LEU A 390 6.18 -22.82 23.17
N GLY A 391 6.03 -21.69 23.87
CA GLY A 391 7.14 -20.98 24.53
C GLY A 391 7.63 -21.66 25.81
N LEU A 392 6.73 -22.29 26.57
CA LEU A 392 7.05 -23.04 27.80
C LEU A 392 7.63 -24.43 27.50
N THR A 393 7.13 -25.11 26.47
CA THR A 393 7.67 -26.41 26.03
C THR A 393 9.08 -26.28 25.43
N GLY A 394 9.40 -25.16 24.78
CA GLY A 394 10.76 -24.86 24.30
C GLY A 394 11.81 -24.65 25.40
N LEU A 395 11.41 -24.24 26.61
CA LEU A 395 12.32 -24.09 27.77
C LEU A 395 12.59 -25.41 28.49
N ALA A 396 11.71 -26.41 28.36
CA ALA A 396 11.86 -27.72 29.01
C ALA A 396 12.72 -28.71 28.20
N ALA A 397 12.89 -28.50 26.89
CA ALA A 397 13.66 -29.39 26.01
C ALA A 397 15.19 -29.13 26.00
N GLY A 398 15.67 -28.20 26.84
CA GLY A 398 17.09 -27.89 27.01
C GLY A 398 17.59 -28.17 28.42
N ARG A 399 17.73 -29.45 28.78
CA ARG A 399 18.63 -29.92 29.86
C ARG A 399 19.25 -31.26 29.49
#